data_AF-A0A8K1CUK3-F1
#
_entry.id   AF-A0A8K1CUK3-F1
#
_cell.length_a   1.000
_cell.length_b   1.000
_cell.length_c   1.000
_cell.angle_alpha   90.00
_cell.angle_beta   90.00
_cell.angle_gamma   90.00
#
_symmetry.space_group_name_H-M   'P 1'
#
loop_
_entity.id
_entity.type
_entity.pdbx_description
1 polymer ?
#
loop_
_entity_poly.entity_id
_entity_poly.type
_entity_poly.pdbx_seq_one_letter_code
_entity_poly.pdbx_strand_id
1 'polypeptide(L)'
;MDWVHPRGMSDEFDMDILNAFFADKVKYLPGEYTVLNSDFRQSPTAPNKLFNTTSELKKHAKVVHFSCTPDGAYGKPWLWESHDLSFLEDEDVDPLFGELFEAYWRREQVLCH
;
A
#
# COMPACT_ATOMS: atom_id res chain seq x y z
N MET A 1 -34.76 -21.67 6.21
CA MET A 1 -33.89 -20.66 5.55
C MET A 1 -32.78 -20.47 6.55
N ASP A 2 -31.81 -21.38 6.49
CA ASP A 2 -31.00 -21.70 7.66
C ASP A 2 -29.66 -21.01 7.51
N TRP A 3 -29.56 -19.85 8.14
CA TRP A 3 -28.32 -19.10 8.29
C TRP A 3 -27.44 -19.80 9.32
N VAL A 4 -26.67 -20.78 8.87
CA VAL A 4 -25.61 -21.38 9.69
C VAL A 4 -24.34 -20.56 9.51
N HIS A 5 -24.04 -19.69 10.47
CA HIS A 5 -22.66 -19.30 10.78
C HIS A 5 -22.49 -19.32 12.31
N PRO A 6 -21.45 -19.99 12.80
CA PRO A 6 -20.18 -19.27 12.88
C PRO A 6 -18.96 -20.15 12.57
N ARG A 7 -18.19 -19.78 11.55
CA ARG A 7 -16.77 -20.12 11.51
C ARG A 7 -15.98 -18.88 11.91
N GLY A 8 -15.56 -18.87 13.18
CA GLY A 8 -14.43 -18.11 13.69
C GLY A 8 -14.59 -16.59 13.74
N MET A 9 -14.77 -16.05 14.96
CA MET A 9 -14.43 -14.66 15.25
C MET A 9 -12.93 -14.44 14.99
N SER A 10 -12.58 -13.78 13.90
CA SER A 10 -11.28 -13.14 13.71
C SER A 10 -11.55 -11.65 13.53
N ASP A 11 -10.97 -10.78 14.35
CA ASP A 11 -11.10 -9.30 14.31
C ASP A 11 -11.49 -8.76 12.91
N GLU A 12 -12.80 -8.66 12.63
CA GLU A 12 -13.32 -8.63 11.26
C GLU A 12 -13.18 -7.24 10.67
N PHE A 13 -12.05 -6.96 10.01
CA PHE A 13 -11.99 -5.84 9.09
C PHE A 13 -12.87 -6.14 7.87
N ASP A 14 -13.33 -5.08 7.19
CA ASP A 14 -14.18 -5.17 6.01
C ASP A 14 -13.63 -6.13 4.94
N MET A 15 -12.31 -6.16 4.76
CA MET A 15 -11.63 -7.09 3.84
C MET A 15 -11.94 -8.57 4.13
N ASP A 16 -11.98 -8.99 5.41
CA ASP A 16 -12.23 -10.39 5.78
C ASP A 16 -13.67 -10.79 5.49
N ILE A 17 -14.62 -9.90 5.82
CA ILE A 17 -16.04 -10.08 5.52
C ILE A 17 -16.25 -10.19 4.01
N LEU A 18 -15.64 -9.28 3.24
CA LEU A 18 -15.75 -9.27 1.78
C LEU A 18 -15.14 -10.55 1.17
N ASN A 19 -13.97 -10.98 1.64
CA ASN A 19 -13.34 -12.21 1.17
C ASN A 19 -14.21 -13.44 1.47
N ALA A 20 -14.80 -13.52 2.67
CA ALA A 20 -15.69 -14.62 3.03
C ALA A 20 -16.97 -14.63 2.18
N PHE A 21 -17.59 -13.47 1.96
CA PHE A 21 -18.85 -13.37 1.25
C PHE A 21 -18.72 -13.56 -0.26
N PHE A 22 -17.61 -13.10 -0.86
CA PHE A 22 -17.38 -13.12 -2.31
C PHE A 22 -16.36 -14.16 -2.78
N ALA A 23 -15.93 -15.09 -1.93
CA ALA A 23 -14.87 -16.08 -2.21
C ALA A 23 -15.00 -16.74 -3.60
N ASP A 24 -16.21 -17.18 -3.97
CA ASP A 24 -16.47 -17.89 -5.24
C ASP A 24 -16.89 -16.96 -6.40
N LYS A 25 -16.93 -15.65 -6.20
CA LYS A 25 -17.44 -14.65 -7.15
C LYS A 25 -16.45 -13.54 -7.47
N VAL A 26 -15.20 -13.67 -7.02
CA VAL A 26 -14.18 -12.65 -7.23
C VAL A 26 -13.65 -12.67 -8.66
N LYS A 27 -13.34 -11.48 -9.18
CA LYS A 27 -12.51 -11.32 -10.38
C LYS A 27 -11.26 -10.55 -9.97
N TYR A 28 -10.10 -11.06 -10.35
CA TYR A 28 -8.83 -10.45 -10.00
C TYR A 28 -8.54 -9.25 -10.90
N LEU A 29 -8.27 -8.12 -10.27
CA LEU A 29 -7.65 -6.99 -10.96
C LEU A 29 -6.18 -7.30 -11.24
N PRO A 30 -5.62 -6.77 -12.35
CA PRO A 30 -4.18 -6.84 -12.58
C PRO A 30 -3.39 -6.22 -11.41
N GLY A 31 -2.21 -6.77 -11.11
CA GLY A 31 -1.40 -6.34 -9.96
C GLY A 31 -0.98 -4.87 -9.99
N GLU A 32 -0.94 -4.24 -11.17
CA GLU A 32 -0.66 -2.81 -11.34
C GLU A 32 -1.67 -1.86 -10.64
N TYR A 33 -2.84 -2.38 -10.22
CA TYR A 33 -3.87 -1.64 -9.49
C TYR A 33 -3.88 -1.90 -7.98
N THR A 34 -3.05 -2.83 -7.48
CA THR A 34 -3.03 -3.26 -6.08
C THR A 34 -1.66 -3.04 -5.43
N VAL A 35 -0.90 -2.06 -5.95
CA VAL A 35 0.46 -1.77 -5.48
C VAL A 35 0.41 -1.05 -4.14
N LEU A 36 1.20 -1.50 -3.18
CA LEU A 36 1.33 -0.85 -1.88
C LEU A 36 2.51 0.11 -1.88
N ASN A 37 2.44 1.22 -1.13
CA ASN A 37 3.60 2.08 -0.96
C ASN A 37 4.77 1.32 -0.29
N SER A 38 4.49 0.34 0.55
CA SER A 38 5.50 -0.53 1.17
C SER A 38 6.30 -1.36 0.17
N ASP A 39 5.78 -1.61 -1.03
CA ASP A 39 6.53 -2.35 -2.07
C ASP A 39 7.77 -1.58 -2.54
N PHE A 40 7.77 -0.25 -2.36
CA PHE A 40 8.91 0.62 -2.69
C PHE A 40 9.88 0.79 -1.52
N ARG A 41 9.63 0.18 -0.35
CA ARG A 41 10.57 0.12 0.79
C ARG A 41 11.71 -0.89 0.61
N GLN A 42 11.92 -1.33 -0.62
CA GLN A 42 12.99 -2.23 -1.00
C GLN A 42 13.83 -1.56 -2.08
N SER A 43 15.08 -2.01 -2.19
CA SER A 43 15.96 -1.62 -3.28
C SER A 43 15.26 -1.73 -4.64
N PRO A 44 15.52 -0.83 -5.61
CA PRO A 44 14.94 -0.90 -6.95
C PRO A 44 15.20 -2.24 -7.67
N THR A 45 16.24 -2.98 -7.27
CA THR A 45 16.61 -4.28 -7.86
C THR A 45 16.05 -5.49 -7.10
N ALA A 46 15.41 -5.27 -5.95
CA ALA A 46 14.87 -6.35 -5.14
C ALA A 46 13.74 -7.10 -5.87
N PRO A 47 13.64 -8.43 -5.69
CA PRO A 47 12.54 -9.22 -6.24
C PRO A 47 11.17 -8.74 -5.72
N ASN A 48 10.17 -8.67 -6.59
CA ASN A 48 8.80 -8.31 -6.21
C ASN A 48 7.83 -9.48 -6.44
N LYS A 49 6.67 -9.47 -5.78
CA LYS A 49 5.65 -10.54 -5.91
C LYS A 49 4.74 -10.36 -7.12
N LEU A 50 4.56 -9.13 -7.59
CA LEU A 50 3.69 -8.80 -8.71
C LEU A 50 4.47 -8.68 -10.03
N PHE A 51 5.75 -8.32 -9.97
CA PHE A 51 6.68 -8.15 -11.10
C PHE A 51 8.07 -8.68 -10.74
N ASN A 52 9.02 -8.76 -11.68
CA ASN A 52 10.32 -9.37 -11.38
C ASN A 52 11.15 -8.52 -10.41
N THR A 53 11.04 -7.19 -10.48
CA THR A 53 11.75 -6.26 -9.58
C THR A 53 10.88 -5.08 -9.14
N THR A 54 11.27 -4.41 -8.05
CA THR A 54 10.68 -3.14 -7.60
C THR A 54 10.70 -2.08 -8.71
N SER A 55 11.78 -1.99 -9.50
CA SER A 55 11.86 -1.09 -10.65
C SER A 55 10.85 -1.41 -11.74
N GLU A 56 10.55 -2.69 -11.97
CA GLU A 56 9.54 -3.10 -12.94
C GLU A 56 8.14 -2.76 -12.42
N LEU A 57 7.84 -3.07 -11.16
CA LEU A 57 6.62 -2.66 -10.48
C LEU A 57 6.38 -1.14 -10.63
N LYS A 58 7.40 -0.32 -10.35
CA LYS A 58 7.36 1.15 -10.48
C LYS A 58 6.93 1.61 -11.88
N LYS A 59 7.38 0.94 -12.94
CA LYS A 59 7.03 1.28 -14.33
C LYS A 59 5.58 0.94 -14.67
N HIS A 60 5.01 -0.07 -14.02
CA HIS A 60 3.68 -0.57 -14.34
C HIS A 60 2.59 -0.01 -13.42
N ALA A 61 2.92 0.36 -12.18
CA ALA A 61 1.99 0.86 -11.17
C ALA A 61 1.05 1.96 -11.72
N LYS A 62 -0.26 1.74 -11.56
CA LYS A 62 -1.32 2.70 -11.94
C LYS A 62 -1.94 3.36 -10.72
N VAL A 63 -2.03 2.62 -9.62
CA VAL A 63 -2.57 3.08 -8.34
C VAL A 63 -1.65 2.60 -7.23
N VAL A 64 -1.37 3.48 -6.27
CA VAL A 64 -0.60 3.15 -5.07
C VAL A 64 -1.48 3.32 -3.83
N HIS A 65 -1.57 2.28 -3.03
CA HIS A 65 -2.28 2.26 -1.75
C HIS A 65 -1.30 2.51 -0.61
N PHE A 66 -1.50 3.60 0.13
CA PHE A 66 -0.77 3.85 1.37
C PHE A 66 -1.21 2.89 2.49
N SER A 67 -0.30 1.99 2.86
CA SER A 67 -0.45 1.01 3.94
C SER A 67 0.62 1.13 5.02
N CYS A 68 1.70 1.89 4.77
CA CYS A 68 2.75 2.13 5.77
C CYS A 68 3.15 3.59 5.87
N THR A 69 3.69 3.98 7.02
CA THR A 69 4.37 5.26 7.30
C THR A 69 5.85 5.21 6.89
N PRO A 70 6.54 6.36 6.82
CA PRO A 70 7.95 6.42 6.42
C PRO A 70 8.91 5.54 7.24
N ASP A 71 8.68 5.42 8.55
CA ASP A 71 9.43 4.51 9.44
C ASP A 71 9.12 3.01 9.21
N GLY A 72 8.09 2.72 8.41
CA GLY A 72 7.67 1.37 8.08
C GLY A 72 6.57 0.77 8.93
N ALA A 73 6.07 1.49 9.91
CA ALA A 73 4.92 1.05 10.67
C ALA A 73 3.66 1.05 9.77
N TYR A 74 2.64 0.28 10.16
CA TYR A 74 1.34 0.37 9.49
C TYR A 74 0.73 1.74 9.75
N GLY A 75 0.26 2.41 8.69
CA GLY A 75 -0.33 3.73 8.85
C GLY A 75 -0.64 4.45 7.55
N LYS A 76 -0.96 5.74 7.70
CA LYS A 76 -1.46 6.62 6.64
C LYS A 76 -0.61 7.88 6.57
N PRO A 77 -0.49 8.51 5.39
CA PRO A 77 0.42 9.62 5.20
C PRO A 77 0.08 10.87 6.04
N TRP A 78 -1.19 11.07 6.40
CA TRP A 78 -1.61 12.17 7.28
C TRP A 78 -1.33 11.95 8.77
N LEU A 79 -0.92 10.74 9.17
CA LEU A 79 -0.51 10.44 10.55
C LEU A 79 0.98 10.75 10.80
N TRP A 80 1.72 11.05 9.74
CA TRP A 80 3.14 11.37 9.82
C TRP A 80 3.30 12.89 9.89
N GLU A 81 3.59 13.39 11.09
CA GLU A 81 3.62 14.84 11.38
C GLU A 81 4.81 15.55 10.73
N SER A 82 5.94 14.85 10.58
CA SER A 82 7.16 15.41 10.03
C SER A 82 7.16 15.33 8.51
N HIS A 83 7.25 16.46 7.80
CA HIS A 83 7.49 16.43 6.36
C HIS A 83 8.98 16.15 6.03
N ASP A 84 9.82 15.87 7.03
CA ASP A 84 11.21 15.51 6.87
C ASP A 84 11.36 14.00 6.61
N LEU A 85 11.95 13.69 5.46
CA LEU A 85 12.23 12.33 4.98
C LEU A 85 13.72 12.08 4.77
N SER A 86 14.60 12.99 5.23
CA SER A 86 16.05 12.90 5.02
C SER A 86 16.68 11.59 5.50
N PHE A 87 16.10 10.96 6.53
CA PHE A 87 16.55 9.66 7.03
C PHE A 87 16.42 8.53 6.01
N LEU A 88 15.61 8.68 4.95
CA LEU A 88 15.49 7.71 3.87
C LEU A 88 16.64 7.78 2.86
N GLU A 89 17.43 8.85 2.84
CA GLU A 89 18.54 9.02 1.89
C GLU A 89 19.66 7.99 2.11
N ASP A 90 19.82 7.54 3.36
CA ASP A 90 20.84 6.55 3.76
C ASP A 90 20.33 5.10 3.68
N GLU A 91 19.06 4.90 3.31
CA GLU A 91 18.42 3.58 3.22
C GLU A 91 18.43 3.05 1.77
N ASP A 92 18.60 1.73 1.58
CA ASP A 92 18.50 1.08 0.26
C ASP A 92 17.02 0.86 -0.14
N VAL A 93 16.33 1.99 -0.33
CA VAL A 93 14.90 2.11 -0.59
C VAL A 93 14.70 2.76 -1.97
N ASP A 94 13.67 2.36 -2.72
CA ASP A 94 13.38 3.01 -4.01
C ASP A 94 12.98 4.49 -3.74
N PRO A 95 13.58 5.46 -4.46
CA PRO A 95 13.28 6.89 -4.27
C PRO A 95 11.79 7.24 -4.38
N LEU A 96 11.02 6.45 -5.15
CA LEU A 96 9.57 6.64 -5.26
C LEU A 96 8.87 6.57 -3.90
N PHE A 97 9.39 5.81 -2.94
CA PHE A 97 8.78 5.70 -1.62
C PHE A 97 8.64 7.07 -0.96
N GLY A 98 9.71 7.87 -0.92
CA GLY A 98 9.68 9.23 -0.39
C GLY A 98 8.86 10.19 -1.26
N GLU A 99 9.06 10.13 -2.58
CA GLU A 99 8.35 10.97 -3.57
C GLU A 99 6.82 10.86 -3.44
N LEU A 100 6.30 9.67 -3.08
CA LEU A 100 4.86 9.46 -2.87
C LEU A 100 4.31 10.28 -1.70
N PHE A 101 5.04 10.37 -0.57
CA PHE A 101 4.62 11.16 0.58
C PHE A 101 4.69 12.67 0.28
N GLU A 102 5.77 13.12 -0.35
CA GLU A 102 5.91 14.51 -0.80
C GLU A 102 4.77 14.90 -1.75
N ALA A 103 4.44 14.03 -2.72
CA ALA A 103 3.34 14.23 -3.64
C ALA A 103 1.98 14.29 -2.92
N TYR A 104 1.76 13.41 -1.94
CA TYR A 104 0.55 13.43 -1.11
C TYR A 104 0.41 14.76 -0.36
N TRP A 105 1.42 15.15 0.44
CA TRP A 105 1.35 16.35 1.27
C TRP A 105 1.23 17.63 0.43
N ARG A 106 1.95 17.70 -0.69
CA ARG A 106 1.82 18.82 -1.63
C ARG A 106 0.38 18.95 -2.16
N ARG A 107 -0.30 17.84 -2.41
CA ARG A 107 -1.69 17.85 -2.91
C ARG A 107 -2.69 18.12 -1.80
N GLU A 108 -2.47 17.57 -0.62
CA GLU A 108 -3.26 17.85 0.58
C GLU A 108 -3.26 19.36 0.87
N GLN A 109 -2.10 20.00 0.80
CA GLN A 109 -2.00 21.45 0.96
C GLN A 109 -2.76 22.24 -0.12
N VAL A 110 -2.81 21.75 -1.35
CA VAL A 110 -3.52 22.47 -2.43
C VAL A 110 -5.04 22.27 -2.37
N LEU A 111 -5.51 21.13 -1.87
CA LEU A 111 -6.90 20.69 -2.03
C LEU A 111 -7.71 20.68 -0.73
N CYS A 112 -7.05 20.64 0.42
CA CYS A 112 -7.70 20.44 1.73
C CYS A 112 -7.49 21.61 2.70
N HIS A 113 -6.91 22.71 2.23
CA HIS A 113 -6.80 23.99 2.95
C HIS A 113 -8.06 24.86 2.80
#